data_AF-A0A401H0Z0-F1
#
_entry.id   AF-A0A401H0Z0-F1
#
_cell.length_a   1.000
_cell.length_b   1.000
_cell.length_c   1.000
_cell.angle_alpha   90.00
_cell.angle_beta   90.00
_cell.angle_gamma   90.00
#
_symmetry.space_group_name_H-M   'P 1'
#
loop_
_entity.id
_entity.type
_entity.pdbx_description
1 polymer ?
#
loop_
_entity_poly.entity_id
_entity_poly.type
_entity_poly.pdbx_seq_one_letter_code
_entity_poly.pdbx_strand_id
1 'polypeptide(L)'
;MGGMNYHVNIIFEDGVVWLCRIRRRDVSSPPTVLQNRILLSEAATLRYLSTTSVPVPKVYDAIADSPSNPVGVGYILMEKLQGKSLDWFDLDRDGKSKILEQLAQIYIELEKHVFPAIGCLEEGGVVGQLVNSAAADVDAVGDLQLMGPFTTSFKYRYTLVMHQLAIIGNGEVYASKAHAVDAYLVHRYLLDHMSLFVPQDEMEKSGYYLKHMDDKGDHILVDEALNILGVVDWEWAQTTSKREAQE
;
A
#
# COMPACT_ATOMS: atom_id res chain seq x y z
N MET A 1 -9.43 8.40 -14.80
CA MET A 1 -9.92 8.63 -13.42
C MET A 1 -9.61 7.39 -12.62
N GLY A 2 -8.73 7.47 -11.63
CA GLY A 2 -8.58 6.39 -10.64
C GLY A 2 -9.79 6.37 -9.70
N GLY A 3 -10.12 5.20 -9.14
CA GLY A 3 -11.35 5.01 -8.36
C GLY A 3 -11.45 5.92 -7.13
N MET A 4 -10.34 6.19 -6.45
CA MET A 4 -10.33 6.82 -5.12
C MET A 4 -9.69 8.22 -5.06
N ASN A 5 -9.02 8.69 -6.10
CA ASN A 5 -8.28 9.96 -6.09
C ASN A 5 -8.65 10.84 -7.29
N TYR A 6 -8.78 12.14 -7.05
CA TYR A 6 -8.73 13.16 -8.09
C TYR A 6 -7.27 13.49 -8.42
N HIS A 7 -6.99 13.62 -9.72
CA HIS A 7 -5.68 14.01 -10.23
C HIS A 7 -5.81 15.35 -10.92
N VAL A 8 -5.17 16.37 -10.37
CA VAL A 8 -5.17 17.74 -10.90
C VAL A 8 -3.76 18.08 -11.39
N ASN A 9 -3.64 18.51 -12.65
CA ASN A 9 -2.37 19.03 -13.15
C ASN A 9 -2.21 20.48 -12.70
N ILE A 10 -1.05 20.80 -12.11
CA ILE A 10 -0.62 22.18 -11.84
C ILE A 10 0.43 22.52 -12.89
N ILE A 11 0.12 23.49 -13.74
CA ILE A 11 0.99 23.90 -14.86
C ILE A 11 1.64 25.22 -14.47
N PHE A 12 2.97 25.22 -14.40
CA PHE A 12 3.76 26.41 -14.09
C PHE A 12 4.09 27.20 -15.36
N GLU A 13 4.43 28.47 -15.21
CA GLU A 13 4.73 29.38 -16.34
C GLU A 13 5.93 28.91 -17.18
N ASP A 14 6.86 28.16 -16.57
CA ASP A 14 8.02 27.56 -17.23
C ASP A 14 7.70 26.25 -17.98
N GLY A 15 6.43 25.82 -17.98
CA GLY A 15 5.96 24.61 -18.63
C GLY A 15 6.15 23.33 -17.80
N VAL A 16 6.73 23.41 -16.59
CA VAL A 16 6.77 22.28 -15.66
C VAL A 16 5.34 21.93 -15.24
N VAL A 17 5.05 20.64 -15.14
CA VAL A 17 3.75 20.15 -14.70
C VAL A 17 3.91 19.29 -13.46
N TRP A 18 3.20 19.64 -12.40
CA TRP A 18 3.07 18.81 -11.21
C TRP A 18 1.70 18.13 -11.19
N LEU A 19 1.64 16.98 -10.53
CA LEU A 19 0.42 16.26 -10.25
C LEU A 19 0.03 16.47 -8.79
N CYS A 20 -1.16 17.02 -8.56
CA CYS A 20 -1.78 17.07 -7.26
C CYS A 20 -2.80 15.92 -7.15
N ARG A 21 -2.56 15.02 -6.20
CA ARG A 21 -3.46 13.92 -5.82
C ARG A 21 -4.30 14.33 -4.63
N ILE A 22 -5.61 14.27 -4.78
CA ILE A 22 -6.57 14.61 -3.73
C ILE A 22 -7.50 13.42 -3.54
N ARG A 23 -7.69 12.99 -2.31
CA ARG A 23 -8.56 11.85 -2.04
C ARG A 23 -10.04 12.21 -2.25
N ARG A 24 -10.77 11.33 -2.94
CA ARG A 24 -12.22 11.43 -3.09
C ARG A 24 -12.87 11.08 -1.75
N ARG A 25 -13.89 11.84 -1.36
CA ARG A 25 -14.75 11.50 -0.23
C ARG A 25 -16.13 11.11 -0.75
N ASP A 26 -16.57 9.92 -0.38
CA ASP A 26 -17.93 9.43 -0.57
C ASP A 26 -18.46 8.78 0.72
N VAL A 27 -19.71 8.33 0.71
CA VAL A 27 -20.39 7.74 1.87
C VAL A 27 -19.74 6.44 2.34
N SER A 28 -19.02 5.74 1.45
CA SER A 28 -18.30 4.50 1.73
C SER A 28 -16.84 4.72 2.16
N SER A 29 -16.38 5.97 2.18
CA SER A 29 -14.98 6.27 2.48
C SER A 29 -14.68 6.02 3.96
N PRO A 30 -13.49 5.50 4.31
CA PRO A 30 -13.10 5.33 5.70
C PRO A 30 -13.05 6.66 6.46
N PRO A 31 -12.98 6.66 7.80
CA PRO A 31 -12.85 7.88 8.59
C PRO A 31 -11.67 8.75 8.12
N THR A 32 -11.83 10.09 8.17
CA THR A 32 -10.79 11.05 7.72
C THR A 32 -9.44 10.81 8.40
N VAL A 33 -9.43 10.40 9.67
CA VAL A 33 -8.20 10.08 10.41
C VAL A 33 -7.43 8.94 9.73
N LEU A 34 -8.11 7.88 9.30
CA LEU A 34 -7.49 6.77 8.57
C LEU A 34 -7.04 7.21 7.18
N GLN A 35 -7.88 7.95 6.45
CA GLN A 35 -7.51 8.50 5.14
C GLN A 35 -6.24 9.35 5.20
N ASN A 36 -6.09 10.17 6.24
CA ASN A 36 -4.90 10.98 6.46
C ASN A 36 -3.66 10.12 6.72
N ARG A 37 -3.78 9.04 7.49
CA ARG A 37 -2.68 8.11 7.71
C ARG A 37 -2.27 7.45 6.40
N ILE A 38 -3.23 7.01 5.59
CA ILE A 38 -2.97 6.37 4.30
C ILE A 38 -2.21 7.34 3.38
N LEU A 39 -2.70 8.58 3.26
CA LEU A 39 -2.09 9.63 2.45
C LEU A 39 -0.64 9.92 2.87
N LEU A 40 -0.40 10.08 4.17
CA LEU A 40 0.94 10.36 4.67
C LEU A 40 1.89 9.16 4.51
N SER A 41 1.38 7.94 4.66
CA SER A 41 2.17 6.73 4.45
C SER A 41 2.55 6.51 2.98
N GLU A 42 1.65 6.84 2.04
CA GLU A 42 1.96 6.86 0.61
C GLU A 42 3.08 7.86 0.31
N ALA A 43 2.94 9.09 0.80
CA ALA A 43 3.95 10.14 0.60
C ALA A 43 5.31 9.74 1.19
N ALA A 44 5.32 9.15 2.40
CA ALA A 44 6.53 8.65 3.03
C ALA A 44 7.19 7.52 2.23
N THR A 45 6.38 6.59 1.70
CA THR A 45 6.85 5.50 0.84
C THR A 45 7.50 6.03 -0.43
N LEU A 46 6.83 6.94 -1.14
CA LEU A 46 7.39 7.56 -2.34
C LEU A 46 8.67 8.34 -2.06
N ARG A 47 8.73 9.09 -0.95
CA ARG A 47 9.95 9.80 -0.52
C ARG A 47 11.09 8.83 -0.23
N TYR A 48 10.82 7.74 0.48
CA TYR A 48 11.81 6.69 0.73
C TYR A 48 12.33 6.09 -0.59
N LEU A 49 11.42 5.67 -1.47
CA LEU A 49 11.77 5.06 -2.76
C LEU A 49 12.53 6.01 -3.67
N SER A 50 12.29 7.32 -3.60
CA SER A 50 13.03 8.32 -4.36
C SER A 50 14.52 8.40 -4.02
N THR A 51 14.95 7.77 -2.90
CA THR A 51 16.36 7.63 -2.52
C THR A 51 17.02 6.37 -3.07
N THR A 52 16.26 5.54 -3.80
CA THR A 52 16.66 4.24 -4.34
C THR A 52 16.73 4.28 -5.87
N SER A 53 17.03 3.14 -6.51
CA SER A 53 16.96 3.02 -7.97
C SER A 53 15.56 2.67 -8.50
N VAL A 54 14.55 2.54 -7.63
CA VAL A 54 13.16 2.28 -8.04
C VAL A 54 12.61 3.56 -8.69
N PRO A 55 12.09 3.48 -9.93
CA PRO A 55 11.54 4.65 -10.59
C PRO A 55 10.19 5.00 -9.94
N VAL A 56 10.13 6.15 -9.26
CA VAL A 56 8.92 6.69 -8.62
C VAL A 56 8.82 8.19 -8.87
N PRO A 57 7.61 8.78 -8.90
CA PRO A 57 7.48 10.24 -8.99
C PRO A 57 8.06 10.91 -7.74
N LYS A 58 8.79 12.02 -7.93
CA LYS A 58 9.27 12.83 -6.81
C LYS A 58 8.11 13.51 -6.09
N VAL A 59 7.99 13.32 -4.78
CA VAL A 59 7.04 14.07 -3.93
C VAL A 59 7.63 15.43 -3.58
N TYR A 60 6.89 16.50 -3.87
CA TYR A 60 7.25 17.88 -3.51
C TYR A 60 6.66 18.28 -2.15
N ASP A 61 5.41 17.91 -1.89
CA ASP A 61 4.72 18.23 -0.64
C ASP A 61 3.59 17.21 -0.37
N ALA A 62 3.20 17.05 0.88
CA ALA A 62 2.05 16.22 1.26
C ALA A 62 1.48 16.71 2.59
N ILE A 63 0.18 17.01 2.61
CA ILE A 63 -0.50 17.53 3.80
C ILE A 63 -1.79 16.77 4.02
N ALA A 64 -2.05 16.39 5.28
CA ALA A 64 -3.28 15.76 5.70
C ALA A 64 -4.49 16.70 5.66
N ASP A 65 -5.68 16.13 5.62
CA ASP A 65 -6.93 16.87 5.78
C ASP A 65 -7.13 17.28 7.24
N SER A 66 -6.88 18.55 7.56
CA SER A 66 -7.04 19.08 8.91
C SER A 66 -7.46 20.56 8.87
N PRO A 67 -8.01 21.10 9.97
CA PRO A 67 -8.38 22.53 10.04
C PRO A 67 -7.19 23.48 9.84
N SER A 68 -5.96 23.03 10.06
CA SER A 68 -4.75 23.83 9.83
C SER A 68 -4.27 23.81 8.37
N ASN A 69 -4.84 22.94 7.53
CA ASN A 69 -4.50 22.88 6.11
C ASN A 69 -5.29 23.96 5.34
N PRO A 70 -4.62 25.00 4.80
CA PRO A 70 -5.29 26.12 4.12
C PRO A 70 -5.96 25.71 2.80
N VAL A 71 -5.60 24.57 2.22
CA VAL A 71 -6.21 24.03 1.00
C VAL A 71 -7.59 23.41 1.29
N GLY A 72 -7.85 23.03 2.54
CA GLY A 72 -9.14 22.47 3.00
C GLY A 72 -9.37 21.00 2.64
N VAL A 73 -8.38 20.35 1.99
CA VAL A 73 -8.38 18.92 1.66
C VAL A 73 -6.97 18.36 1.77
N GLY A 74 -6.85 17.10 2.17
CA GLY A 74 -5.57 16.39 2.14
C GLY A 74 -5.09 16.16 0.71
N TYR A 75 -3.79 16.33 0.46
CA TYR A 75 -3.20 16.15 -0.85
C TYR A 75 -1.77 15.60 -0.81
N ILE A 76 -1.35 15.01 -1.94
CA ILE A 76 0.05 14.75 -2.28
C ILE A 76 0.37 15.54 -3.55
N LEU A 77 1.38 16.38 -3.49
CA LEU A 77 1.90 17.15 -4.60
C LEU A 77 3.21 16.52 -5.07
N MET A 78 3.27 16.12 -6.34
CA MET A 78 4.39 15.33 -6.85
C MET A 78 4.62 15.56 -8.34
N GLU A 79 5.73 15.02 -8.84
CA GLU A 79 6.11 15.03 -10.25
C GLU A 79 5.05 14.36 -11.13
N LYS A 80 4.79 14.95 -12.30
CA LYS A 80 3.98 14.31 -13.33
C LYS A 80 4.90 13.57 -14.32
N LEU A 81 4.90 12.24 -14.24
CA LEU A 81 5.60 11.40 -15.21
C LEU A 81 4.91 11.45 -16.58
N GLN A 82 5.69 11.63 -17.64
CA GLN A 82 5.22 11.72 -19.03
C GLN A 82 5.13 10.32 -19.67
N GLY A 83 4.36 9.43 -19.03
CA GLY A 83 4.15 8.05 -19.50
C GLY A 83 2.67 7.71 -19.63
N LYS A 84 2.42 6.53 -20.21
CA LYS A 84 1.09 5.90 -20.23
C LYS A 84 1.11 4.65 -19.35
N SER A 85 -0.04 4.28 -18.78
CA SER A 85 -0.18 2.99 -18.11
C SER A 85 0.17 1.85 -19.07
N LEU A 86 0.92 0.88 -18.55
CA LEU A 86 1.30 -0.32 -19.28
C LEU A 86 0.05 -1.08 -19.73
N ASP A 87 -0.08 -1.29 -21.04
CA ASP A 87 -1.04 -2.23 -21.60
C ASP A 87 -0.32 -3.55 -21.90
N TRP A 88 -0.33 -4.47 -20.92
CA TRP A 88 0.38 -5.73 -21.01
C TRP A 88 -0.11 -6.64 -22.15
N PHE A 89 -1.40 -6.59 -22.47
CA PHE A 89 -2.01 -7.51 -23.42
C PHE A 89 -1.69 -7.15 -24.87
N ASP A 90 -1.48 -5.87 -25.14
CA ASP A 90 -1.10 -5.35 -26.46
C ASP A 90 0.39 -5.54 -26.81
N LEU A 91 1.21 -6.02 -25.86
CA LEU A 91 2.64 -6.24 -26.10
C LEU A 91 2.93 -7.57 -26.81
N ASP A 92 3.87 -7.51 -27.75
CA ASP A 92 4.50 -8.68 -28.35
C ASP A 92 5.48 -9.36 -27.36
N ARG A 93 6.13 -10.44 -27.82
CA ARG A 93 7.03 -11.22 -26.96
C ARG A 93 8.23 -10.40 -26.48
N ASP A 94 8.81 -9.59 -27.34
CA ASP A 94 10.02 -8.83 -27.03
C ASP A 94 9.69 -7.67 -26.08
N GLY A 95 8.56 -6.99 -26.28
CA GLY A 95 8.03 -5.99 -25.35
C GLY A 95 7.76 -6.58 -23.97
N LYS A 96 7.13 -7.76 -23.89
CA LYS A 96 6.92 -8.47 -22.62
C LYS A 96 8.23 -8.83 -21.94
N SER A 97 9.22 -9.35 -22.68
CA SER A 97 10.56 -9.65 -22.14
C SER A 97 11.20 -8.41 -21.54
N LYS A 98 11.19 -7.30 -22.29
CA LYS A 98 11.78 -6.03 -21.85
C LYS A 98 11.12 -5.47 -20.58
N ILE A 99 9.81 -5.57 -20.46
CA ILE A 99 9.09 -5.13 -19.25
C ILE A 99 9.44 -6.03 -18.06
N LEU A 100 9.44 -7.36 -18.24
CA LEU A 100 9.79 -8.31 -17.18
C LEU A 100 11.23 -8.12 -16.69
N GLU A 101 12.17 -7.84 -17.59
CA GLU A 101 13.57 -7.55 -17.23
C GLU A 101 13.69 -6.31 -16.35
N GLN A 102 12.96 -5.23 -16.69
CA GLN A 102 12.96 -4.00 -15.88
C GLN A 102 12.25 -4.21 -14.52
N LEU A 103 11.13 -4.93 -14.50
CA LEU A 103 10.45 -5.30 -13.25
C LEU A 103 11.34 -6.15 -12.35
N ALA A 104 12.05 -7.13 -12.90
CA ALA A 104 13.02 -7.91 -12.14
C ALA A 104 14.10 -7.01 -11.52
N GLN A 105 14.60 -6.01 -12.26
CA GLN A 105 15.57 -5.05 -11.72
C GLN A 105 15.00 -4.18 -10.59
N ILE A 106 13.72 -3.80 -10.68
CA ILE A 106 12.99 -3.09 -9.62
C ILE A 106 12.84 -3.98 -8.37
N TYR A 107 12.43 -5.24 -8.53
CA TYR A 107 12.30 -6.17 -7.41
C TYR A 107 13.64 -6.48 -6.74
N ILE A 108 14.71 -6.62 -7.51
CA ILE A 108 16.08 -6.77 -6.98
C ILE A 108 16.49 -5.53 -6.19
N GLU A 109 16.12 -4.33 -6.65
CA GLU A 109 16.40 -3.10 -5.91
C GLU A 109 15.62 -3.04 -4.60
N LEU A 110 14.31 -3.32 -4.62
CA LEU A 110 13.46 -3.38 -3.42
C LEU A 110 13.99 -4.39 -2.38
N GLU A 111 14.49 -5.53 -2.82
CA GLU A 111 15.06 -6.56 -1.94
C GLU A 111 16.32 -6.08 -1.17
N LYS A 112 17.02 -5.05 -1.65
CA LYS A 112 18.18 -4.49 -0.92
C LYS A 112 17.76 -3.73 0.34
N HIS A 113 16.51 -3.32 0.43
CA HIS A 113 15.98 -2.48 1.51
C HIS A 113 15.27 -3.35 2.56
N VAL A 114 16.01 -3.68 3.62
CA VAL A 114 15.56 -4.55 4.70
C VAL A 114 15.06 -3.73 5.88
N PHE A 115 13.85 -4.02 6.33
CA PHE A 115 13.17 -3.33 7.41
C PHE A 115 13.05 -4.21 8.67
N PRO A 116 12.96 -3.61 9.87
CA PRO A 116 12.95 -4.34 11.14
C PRO A 116 11.58 -4.93 11.52
N ALA A 117 10.49 -4.49 10.89
CA ALA A 117 9.13 -4.89 11.21
C ALA A 117 8.23 -4.93 9.97
N ILE A 118 7.06 -5.56 10.11
CA ILE A 118 5.91 -5.53 9.20
C ILE A 118 5.04 -4.33 9.58
N GLY A 119 4.77 -3.45 8.63
CA GLY A 119 4.02 -2.22 8.83
C GLY A 119 4.06 -1.32 7.60
N CYS A 120 3.43 -0.16 7.67
CA CYS A 120 3.50 0.84 6.61
C CYS A 120 4.61 1.86 6.91
N LEU A 121 5.20 2.46 5.88
CA LEU A 121 6.27 3.44 6.09
C LEU A 121 5.70 4.79 6.57
N GLU A 122 6.42 5.39 7.51
CA GLU A 122 6.22 6.75 8.00
C GLU A 122 7.41 7.64 7.55
N GLU A 123 7.28 8.94 7.77
CA GLU A 123 8.29 9.92 7.35
C GLU A 123 9.70 9.52 7.86
N GLY A 124 10.70 9.62 6.98
CA GLY A 124 12.06 9.17 7.29
C GLY A 124 12.31 7.67 7.10
N GLY A 125 11.35 6.91 6.55
CA GLY A 125 11.53 5.48 6.26
C GLY A 125 11.39 4.58 7.49
N VAL A 126 10.76 5.07 8.55
CA VAL A 126 10.47 4.29 9.76
C VAL A 126 9.25 3.41 9.51
N VAL A 127 9.27 2.17 10.00
CA VAL A 127 8.10 1.27 9.91
C VAL A 127 7.14 1.57 11.05
N GLY A 128 5.95 2.05 10.69
CA GLY A 128 4.83 2.31 11.59
C GLY A 128 3.77 1.20 11.57
N GLN A 129 2.58 1.53 12.05
CA GLN A 129 1.45 0.60 12.11
C GLN A 129 0.92 0.26 10.70
N LEU A 130 0.08 -0.77 10.59
CA LEU A 130 -0.63 -1.06 9.34
C LEU A 130 -1.69 0.00 9.10
N VAL A 131 -1.67 0.58 7.90
CA VAL A 131 -2.57 1.65 7.51
C VAL A 131 -3.43 1.21 6.34
N ASN A 132 -4.32 0.26 6.59
CA ASN A 132 -5.32 -0.20 5.63
C ASN A 132 -6.64 -0.52 6.35
N SER A 133 -7.75 -0.51 5.61
CA SER A 133 -9.08 -0.70 6.19
C SER A 133 -9.29 -2.07 6.84
N ALA A 134 -8.52 -3.10 6.46
CA ALA A 134 -8.64 -4.44 7.04
C ALA A 134 -7.85 -4.60 8.36
N ALA A 135 -6.99 -3.63 8.70
CA ALA A 135 -6.16 -3.60 9.89
C ALA A 135 -6.48 -2.40 10.80
N ALA A 136 -7.59 -1.72 10.52
CA ALA A 136 -8.06 -0.55 11.24
C ALA A 136 -9.40 -0.86 11.93
N ASP A 137 -9.51 -0.43 13.17
CA ASP A 137 -10.72 -0.55 13.99
C ASP A 137 -11.03 0.81 14.63
N VAL A 138 -12.26 0.98 15.11
CA VAL A 138 -12.69 2.17 15.83
C VAL A 138 -13.26 1.73 17.17
N ASP A 139 -12.68 2.21 18.26
CA ASP A 139 -13.13 1.82 19.59
C ASP A 139 -14.49 2.46 19.98
N ALA A 140 -14.99 2.09 21.16
CA ALA A 140 -16.29 2.55 21.65
C ALA A 140 -16.40 4.07 21.83
N VAL A 141 -15.27 4.80 21.87
CA VAL A 141 -15.23 6.27 22.02
C VAL A 141 -15.03 6.95 20.66
N GLY A 142 -14.78 6.18 19.60
CA GLY A 142 -14.60 6.70 18.24
C GLY A 142 -13.14 6.88 17.83
N ASP A 143 -12.18 6.41 18.64
CA ASP A 143 -10.76 6.56 18.33
C ASP A 143 -10.26 5.44 17.41
N LEU A 144 -9.44 5.82 16.43
CA LEU A 144 -8.84 4.91 15.45
C LEU A 144 -7.78 4.03 16.13
N GLN A 145 -7.98 2.72 16.05
CA GLN A 145 -7.03 1.70 16.49
C GLN A 145 -6.39 1.03 15.28
N LEU A 146 -5.06 1.11 15.18
CA LEU A 146 -4.29 0.45 14.12
C LEU A 146 -3.43 -0.65 14.71
N MET A 147 -3.23 -1.71 13.93
CA MET A 147 -2.44 -2.86 14.33
C MET A 147 -0.96 -2.69 13.99
N GLY A 148 -0.07 -3.29 14.79
CA GLY A 148 1.37 -3.28 14.54
C GLY A 148 2.07 -1.99 14.99
N PRO A 149 3.31 -1.72 14.52
CA PRO A 149 4.13 -2.58 13.67
C PRO A 149 4.39 -3.95 14.31
N PHE A 150 4.66 -4.97 13.50
CA PHE A 150 4.91 -6.33 13.99
C PHE A 150 6.36 -6.74 13.78
N THR A 151 7.00 -7.24 14.83
CA THR A 151 8.39 -7.71 14.77
C THR A 151 8.54 -9.13 14.24
N THR A 152 7.44 -9.89 14.14
CA THR A 152 7.42 -11.28 13.63
C THR A 152 6.23 -11.52 12.69
N SER A 153 6.43 -12.30 11.63
CA SER A 153 5.34 -12.75 10.74
C SER A 153 4.24 -13.48 11.51
N PHE A 154 4.61 -14.25 12.54
CA PHE A 154 3.65 -14.93 13.40
C PHE A 154 2.71 -13.95 14.12
N LYS A 155 3.25 -12.90 14.77
CA LYS A 155 2.41 -11.91 15.47
C LYS A 155 1.50 -11.17 14.50
N TYR A 156 2.01 -10.82 13.32
CA TYR A 156 1.23 -10.19 12.26
C TYR A 156 0.04 -11.06 11.83
N ARG A 157 0.31 -12.31 11.41
CA ARG A 157 -0.73 -13.24 10.94
C ARG A 157 -1.71 -13.61 12.05
N TYR A 158 -1.22 -13.86 13.27
CA TYR A 158 -2.07 -14.14 14.43
C TYR A 158 -3.04 -13.00 14.73
N THR A 159 -2.53 -11.77 14.76
CA THR A 159 -3.35 -10.59 15.08
C THR A 159 -4.42 -10.35 14.01
N LEU A 160 -4.07 -10.47 12.72
CA LEU A 160 -5.04 -10.34 11.63
C LEU A 160 -6.15 -11.41 11.69
N VAL A 161 -5.80 -12.68 11.90
CA VAL A 161 -6.79 -13.76 11.99
C VAL A 161 -7.69 -13.58 13.21
N MET A 162 -7.14 -13.18 14.35
CA MET A 162 -7.91 -12.90 15.56
C MET A 162 -8.85 -11.71 15.37
N HIS A 163 -8.41 -10.63 14.72
CA HIS A 163 -9.27 -9.51 14.39
C HIS A 163 -10.41 -9.93 13.46
N GLN A 164 -10.12 -10.72 12.41
CA GLN A 164 -11.15 -11.23 11.51
C GLN A 164 -12.21 -12.07 12.24
N LEU A 165 -11.78 -12.95 13.14
CA LEU A 165 -12.70 -13.73 13.98
C LEU A 165 -13.58 -12.83 14.86
N ALA A 166 -13.02 -11.75 15.40
CA ALA A 166 -13.77 -10.80 16.22
C ALA A 166 -14.82 -10.05 15.41
N ILE A 167 -14.46 -9.45 14.27
CA ILE A 167 -15.41 -8.67 13.46
C ILE A 167 -16.50 -9.57 12.83
N ILE A 168 -16.19 -10.82 12.49
CA ILE A 168 -17.20 -11.81 12.06
C ILE A 168 -18.11 -12.17 13.23
N GLY A 169 -17.55 -12.43 14.42
CA GLY A 169 -18.31 -12.78 15.62
C GLY A 169 -19.24 -11.67 16.09
N ASN A 170 -18.84 -10.42 15.91
CA ASN A 170 -19.64 -9.23 16.21
C ASN A 170 -20.69 -8.94 15.13
N GLY A 171 -20.64 -9.61 13.96
CA GLY A 171 -21.54 -9.39 12.84
C GLY A 171 -21.27 -8.10 12.07
N GLU A 172 -20.06 -7.55 12.17
CA GLU A 172 -19.63 -6.33 11.48
C GLU A 172 -19.36 -6.59 9.99
N VAL A 173 -18.95 -7.82 9.68
CA VAL A 173 -18.75 -8.31 8.32
C VAL A 173 -19.73 -9.45 8.02
N TYR A 174 -20.23 -9.48 6.79
CA TYR A 174 -21.25 -10.40 6.26
C TYR A 174 -22.70 -10.14 6.71
N ALA A 175 -23.57 -9.79 5.75
CA ALA A 175 -25.01 -9.64 6.00
C ALA A 175 -25.75 -10.99 6.17
N SER A 176 -25.18 -12.09 5.66
CA SER A 176 -25.77 -13.43 5.71
C SER A 176 -25.12 -14.27 6.81
N LYS A 177 -25.94 -14.85 7.69
CA LYS A 177 -25.48 -15.75 8.76
C LYS A 177 -24.75 -16.98 8.24
N ALA A 178 -25.18 -17.54 7.11
CA ALA A 178 -24.52 -18.71 6.53
C ALA A 178 -23.09 -18.38 6.09
N HIS A 179 -22.90 -17.25 5.40
CA HIS A 179 -21.56 -16.79 4.98
C HIS A 179 -20.67 -16.41 6.17
N ALA A 180 -21.25 -15.83 7.22
CA ALA A 180 -20.51 -15.52 8.45
C ALA A 180 -19.96 -16.78 9.14
N VAL A 181 -20.77 -17.85 9.23
CA VAL A 181 -20.34 -19.12 9.82
C VAL A 181 -19.21 -19.76 9.01
N ASP A 182 -19.36 -19.84 7.69
CA ASP A 182 -18.33 -20.41 6.81
C ASP A 182 -17.02 -19.62 6.92
N ALA A 183 -17.09 -18.28 6.85
CA ALA A 183 -15.92 -17.42 6.99
C ALA A 183 -15.27 -17.56 8.37
N TYR A 184 -16.06 -17.65 9.45
CA TYR A 184 -15.55 -17.87 10.79
C TYR A 184 -14.79 -19.20 10.90
N LEU A 185 -15.35 -20.29 10.35
CA LEU A 185 -14.72 -21.60 10.36
C LEU A 185 -13.40 -21.62 9.57
N VAL A 186 -13.33 -20.92 8.44
CA VAL A 186 -12.08 -20.76 7.67
C VAL A 186 -11.01 -20.05 8.50
N HIS A 187 -11.33 -18.90 9.10
CA HIS A 187 -10.36 -18.17 9.93
C HIS A 187 -9.97 -18.95 11.18
N ARG A 188 -10.90 -19.70 11.77
CA ARG A 188 -10.61 -20.57 12.91
C ARG A 188 -9.68 -21.71 12.53
N TYR A 189 -9.90 -22.32 11.37
CA TYR A 189 -8.99 -23.33 10.83
C TYR A 189 -7.58 -22.77 10.61
N LEU A 190 -7.46 -21.56 10.03
CA LEU A 190 -6.17 -20.87 9.86
C LEU A 190 -5.47 -20.61 11.20
N LEU A 191 -6.24 -20.24 12.23
CA LEU A 191 -5.71 -20.02 13.58
C LEU A 191 -5.17 -21.32 14.19
N ASP A 192 -5.95 -22.41 14.12
CA ASP A 192 -5.59 -23.70 14.71
C ASP A 192 -4.41 -24.36 13.96
N HIS A 193 -4.17 -23.99 12.70
CA HIS A 193 -3.12 -24.54 11.83
C HIS A 193 -2.09 -23.50 11.40
N MET A 194 -1.85 -22.45 12.19
CA MET A 194 -1.00 -21.33 11.80
C MET A 194 0.42 -21.73 11.39
N SER A 195 0.96 -22.79 12.01
CA SER A 195 2.28 -23.35 11.67
C SER A 195 2.37 -23.94 10.25
N LEU A 196 1.25 -24.26 9.60
CA LEU A 196 1.22 -24.66 8.19
C LEU A 196 1.41 -23.47 7.24
N PHE A 197 1.04 -22.27 7.67
CA PHE A 197 1.00 -21.07 6.83
C PHE A 197 2.09 -20.06 7.17
N VAL A 198 2.65 -20.12 8.38
CA VAL A 198 3.81 -19.35 8.79
C VAL A 198 4.96 -20.33 9.02
N PRO A 199 5.86 -20.51 8.02
CA PRO A 199 7.01 -21.38 8.15
C PRO A 199 7.82 -21.05 9.40
N GLN A 200 8.37 -22.08 10.06
CA GLN A 200 9.11 -21.90 11.31
C GLN A 200 10.31 -20.95 11.15
N ASP A 201 10.93 -20.92 9.97
CA ASP A 201 12.01 -19.99 9.69
C ASP A 201 11.54 -18.53 9.58
N GLU A 202 10.30 -18.26 9.18
CA GLU A 202 9.70 -16.91 9.23
C GLU A 202 9.20 -16.50 10.61
N MET A 203 9.00 -17.46 11.52
CA MET A 203 8.68 -17.15 12.92
C MET A 203 9.87 -16.53 13.66
N GLU A 204 11.09 -16.87 13.24
CA GLU A 204 12.35 -16.49 13.89
C GLU A 204 13.23 -15.54 13.05
N LYS A 205 13.05 -15.50 11.72
CA LYS A 205 13.80 -14.58 10.85
C LYS A 205 13.40 -13.13 11.10
N SER A 206 14.42 -12.29 11.09
CA SER A 206 14.29 -10.84 11.00
C SER A 206 14.59 -10.39 9.57
N GLY A 207 13.95 -9.30 9.16
CA GLY A 207 14.12 -8.71 7.84
C GLY A 207 12.85 -8.78 7.00
N TYR A 208 12.27 -7.62 6.76
CA TYR A 208 11.04 -7.44 5.98
C TYR A 208 11.32 -6.53 4.79
N TYR A 209 10.49 -6.62 3.76
CA TYR A 209 10.72 -6.01 2.47
C TYR A 209 9.48 -5.28 2.03
N LEU A 210 9.65 -4.10 1.42
CA LEU A 210 8.54 -3.30 0.95
C LEU A 210 7.82 -4.00 -0.22
N LYS A 211 6.49 -4.11 -0.12
CA LYS A 211 5.61 -4.65 -1.17
C LYS A 211 4.59 -3.61 -1.62
N HIS A 212 4.40 -3.51 -2.94
CA HIS A 212 3.27 -2.83 -3.53
C HIS A 212 2.02 -3.71 -3.38
N MET A 213 1.09 -3.35 -2.49
CA MET A 213 -0.04 -4.22 -2.14
C MET A 213 -1.18 -4.22 -3.19
N ASP A 214 -1.10 -3.37 -4.21
CA ASP A 214 -2.08 -3.32 -5.31
C ASP A 214 -1.42 -3.57 -6.69
N ASP A 215 -0.67 -4.67 -6.83
CA ASP A 215 -0.02 -5.03 -8.09
C ASP A 215 -1.02 -5.60 -9.11
N LYS A 216 -1.77 -4.70 -9.77
CA LYS A 216 -2.67 -5.01 -10.90
C LYS A 216 -2.07 -4.68 -12.28
N GLY A 217 -0.83 -4.20 -12.31
CA GLY A 217 -0.11 -3.75 -13.50
C GLY A 217 -0.46 -2.35 -14.05
N ASP A 218 -1.63 -1.79 -13.72
CA ASP A 218 -2.08 -0.46 -14.19
C ASP A 218 -1.33 0.74 -13.55
N HIS A 219 -0.60 0.45 -12.48
CA HIS A 219 0.26 1.35 -11.72
C HIS A 219 1.70 1.45 -12.30
N ILE A 220 2.01 0.77 -13.41
CA ILE A 220 3.29 0.88 -14.11
C ILE A 220 3.14 1.87 -15.28
N LEU A 221 3.94 2.94 -15.28
CA LEU A 221 3.98 3.92 -16.36
C LEU A 221 5.19 3.67 -17.27
N VAL A 222 4.94 3.65 -18.58
CA VAL A 222 5.96 3.42 -19.62
C VAL A 222 5.98 4.52 -20.68
N ASP A 223 7.14 4.72 -21.31
CA ASP A 223 7.28 5.54 -22.51
C ASP A 223 6.95 4.76 -23.79
N GLU A 224 7.07 5.42 -24.96
CA GLU A 224 6.83 4.79 -26.27
C GLU A 224 7.81 3.64 -26.59
N ALA A 225 8.99 3.65 -25.97
CA ALA A 225 10.01 2.62 -26.14
C ALA A 225 9.88 1.49 -25.11
N LEU A 226 8.83 1.46 -24.29
CA LEU A 226 8.60 0.48 -23.22
C LEU A 226 9.66 0.53 -22.10
N ASN A 227 10.24 1.71 -21.84
CA ASN A 227 11.01 1.94 -20.62
C ASN A 227 10.06 2.29 -19.47
N ILE A 228 10.23 1.66 -18.31
CA ILE A 228 9.45 1.98 -17.10
C ILE A 228 9.92 3.34 -16.59
N LEU A 229 9.02 4.32 -16.66
CA LEU A 229 9.24 5.68 -16.15
C LEU A 229 8.92 5.80 -14.67
N GLY A 230 7.99 4.98 -14.17
CA GLY A 230 7.72 4.92 -12.75
C GLY A 230 6.63 3.94 -12.36
N VAL A 231 6.73 3.48 -11.11
CA VAL A 231 5.73 2.71 -10.39
C VAL A 231 4.99 3.70 -9.49
N VAL A 232 3.69 3.85 -9.71
CA VAL A 232 2.82 4.79 -8.97
C VAL A 232 1.87 4.04 -8.05
N ASP A 233 1.00 4.76 -7.35
CA ASP A 233 -0.09 4.20 -6.53
C ASP A 233 0.32 3.33 -5.33
N TRP A 234 1.34 3.78 -4.60
CA TRP A 234 1.87 3.14 -3.39
C TRP A 234 0.97 3.31 -2.14
N GLU A 235 -0.33 3.52 -2.32
CA GLU A 235 -1.27 3.90 -1.26
C GLU A 235 -1.33 2.88 -0.11
N TRP A 236 -1.17 1.59 -0.41
CA TRP A 236 -1.22 0.50 0.57
C TRP A 236 0.10 -0.22 0.74
N ALA A 237 1.21 0.44 0.37
CA ALA A 237 2.52 -0.14 0.53
C ALA A 237 2.78 -0.55 1.98
N GLN A 238 3.32 -1.74 2.17
CA GLN A 238 3.70 -2.24 3.49
C GLN A 238 4.94 -3.10 3.38
N THR A 239 5.68 -3.20 4.47
CA THR A 239 6.74 -4.19 4.61
C THR A 239 6.12 -5.55 4.93
N THR A 240 6.65 -6.61 4.32
CA THR A 240 6.18 -7.99 4.53
C THR A 240 7.34 -8.98 4.53
N SER A 241 7.07 -10.27 4.80
CA SER A 241 8.08 -11.32 4.71
C SER A 241 8.64 -11.42 3.30
N LYS A 242 9.85 -11.96 3.17
CA LYS A 242 10.52 -12.11 1.88
C LYS A 242 9.65 -12.86 0.86
N ARG A 243 9.01 -13.94 1.31
CA ARG A 243 8.15 -14.77 0.48
C ARG A 243 6.98 -13.96 -0.07
N GLU A 244 6.30 -13.22 0.79
CA GLU A 244 5.16 -12.39 0.39
C GLU A 244 5.59 -11.23 -0.52
N ALA A 245 6.75 -10.62 -0.30
CA ALA A 245 7.23 -9.50 -1.11
C ALA A 245 7.61 -9.89 -2.55
N GLN A 246 7.81 -11.18 -2.82
CA GLN A 246 8.26 -11.72 -4.12
C GLN A 246 7.15 -12.44 -4.90
N GLU A 247 5.93 -12.49 -4.36
CA GLU A 247 4.70 -12.98 -5.00
C GLU A 247 3.97 -11.87 -5.76
#